data_AF-A0A2W6BH01-F1
#
_entry.id   AF-A0A2W6BH01-F1
#
_cell.length_a   1.000
_cell.length_b   1.000
_cell.length_c   1.000
_cell.angle_alpha   90.00
_cell.angle_beta   90.00
_cell.angle_gamma   90.00
#
_symmetry.space_group_name_H-M   'P 1'
#
loop_
_entity.id
_entity.type
_entity.pdbx_description
1 polymer ?
#
loop_
_entity_poly.entity_id
_entity_poly.type
_entity_poly.pdbx_seq_one_letter_code
_entity_poly.pdbx_strand_id
1 'polypeptide(L)'
;MQALLDQVATQRVSIAIPAGVVGQAWRGGPRQARLAQLLRSEQVKVVELDELRARAAGVLCGQTGTSDLIDASVVLCAREQGGDLVVTSDPDDIRKLDAQLTLHEV
;
A
#
# COMPACT_ATOMS: atom_id res chain seq x y z
N MET A 1 -13.08 -3.88 2.52
CA MET A 1 -11.95 -4.79 2.80
C MET A 1 -12.32 -6.26 2.63
N GLN A 2 -13.17 -6.90 3.45
CA GLN A 2 -13.49 -8.33 3.30
C GLN A 2 -13.99 -8.70 1.89
N ALA A 3 -14.94 -7.94 1.34
CA ALA A 3 -15.43 -8.14 -0.03
C ALA A 3 -14.35 -7.97 -1.12
N LEU A 4 -13.37 -7.07 -0.88
CA LEU A 4 -12.23 -6.88 -1.79
C LEU A 4 -11.28 -8.08 -1.71
N LEU A 5 -11.08 -8.65 -0.52
CA LEU A 5 -10.29 -9.88 -0.34
C LEU A 5 -10.98 -11.09 -0.95
N ASP A 6 -12.29 -11.20 -0.83
CA ASP A 6 -13.08 -12.26 -1.45
C ASP A 6 -13.01 -12.17 -3.00
N GLN A 7 -13.01 -10.93 -3.53
CA GLN A 7 -12.84 -10.65 -4.96
C GLN A 7 -11.41 -10.92 -5.46
N VAL A 8 -10.38 -10.64 -4.64
CA VAL A 8 -8.98 -10.96 -4.95
C VAL A 8 -8.69 -12.47 -4.85
N ALA A 9 -9.28 -13.15 -3.86
CA ALA A 9 -9.15 -14.59 -3.65
C ALA A 9 -9.78 -15.40 -4.79
N THR A 10 -10.86 -14.91 -5.39
CA THR A 10 -11.48 -15.53 -6.56
C THR A 10 -10.67 -15.33 -7.85
N GLN A 11 -9.77 -14.34 -7.90
CA GLN A 11 -9.02 -13.97 -9.11
C GLN A 11 -7.53 -14.39 -9.10
N ARG A 12 -7.05 -15.08 -8.06
CA ARG A 12 -5.60 -15.39 -7.85
C ARG A 12 -4.70 -14.15 -7.95
N VAL A 13 -5.20 -13.00 -7.51
CA VAL A 13 -4.39 -11.77 -7.49
C VAL A 13 -3.52 -11.76 -6.22
N SER A 14 -2.22 -11.55 -6.38
CA SER A 14 -1.31 -11.37 -5.24
C SER A 14 -1.44 -9.95 -4.69
N ILE A 15 -1.53 -9.81 -3.38
CA ILE A 15 -1.59 -8.52 -2.69
C ILE A 15 -0.21 -8.21 -2.13
N ALA A 16 0.35 -7.07 -2.51
CA ALA A 16 1.57 -6.53 -1.92
C ALA A 16 1.22 -5.47 -0.88
N ILE A 17 1.82 -5.57 0.31
CA ILE A 17 1.64 -4.60 1.41
C ILE A 17 3.01 -4.11 1.85
N PRO A 18 3.35 -2.81 1.69
CA PRO A 18 4.59 -2.28 2.23
C PRO A 18 4.67 -2.48 3.74
N ALA A 19 5.84 -2.86 4.26
CA ALA A 19 6.06 -3.06 5.70
C ALA A 19 5.73 -1.80 6.53
N GLY A 20 5.93 -0.61 5.95
CA GLY A 20 5.54 0.66 6.55
C GLY A 20 4.03 0.79 6.83
N VAL A 21 3.18 0.26 5.94
CA VAL A 21 1.72 0.21 6.13
C VAL A 21 1.36 -0.70 7.30
N VAL A 22 2.05 -1.83 7.43
CA VAL A 22 1.89 -2.73 8.59
C VAL A 22 2.21 -1.98 9.89
N GLY A 23 3.35 -1.29 9.94
CA GLY A 23 3.73 -0.46 11.09
C GLY A 23 2.70 0.62 11.40
N GLN A 24 2.21 1.33 10.38
CA GLN A 24 1.22 2.40 10.54
C GLN A 24 -0.10 1.89 11.14
N ALA A 25 -0.56 0.72 10.70
CA ALA A 25 -1.76 0.06 11.22
C ALA A 25 -1.57 -0.48 12.64
N TRP A 26 -0.35 -0.83 13.03
CA TRP A 26 -0.03 -1.34 14.37
C TRP A 26 0.08 -0.27 15.46
N ARG A 27 -0.01 1.03 15.10
CA ARG A 27 -0.07 2.13 16.09
C ARG A 27 -1.30 2.08 17.00
N GLY A 28 -2.31 1.27 16.67
CA GLY A 28 -3.47 0.97 17.49
C GLY A 28 -4.80 1.06 16.74
N GLY A 29 -5.85 0.45 17.31
CA GLY A 29 -7.24 0.58 16.85
C GLY A 29 -7.74 -0.53 15.91
N PRO A 30 -9.00 -0.43 15.40
CA PRO A 30 -9.65 -1.51 14.66
C PRO A 30 -8.96 -1.93 13.36
N ARG A 31 -8.15 -1.05 12.75
CA ARG A 31 -7.38 -1.34 11.53
C ARG A 31 -6.31 -2.42 11.77
N GLN A 32 -5.74 -2.49 12.97
CA GLN A 32 -4.76 -3.51 13.35
C GLN A 32 -5.34 -4.93 13.21
N ALA A 33 -6.51 -5.18 13.81
CA ALA A 33 -7.14 -6.50 13.80
C ALA A 33 -7.50 -6.95 12.37
N ARG A 34 -8.01 -6.03 11.55
CA ARG A 34 -8.35 -6.31 10.14
C ARG A 34 -7.12 -6.63 9.31
N LEU A 35 -6.05 -5.84 9.45
CA LEU A 35 -4.80 -6.09 8.74
C LEU A 35 -4.13 -7.38 9.23
N ALA A 36 -4.18 -7.69 10.52
CA ALA A 36 -3.67 -8.94 11.08
C ALA A 36 -4.38 -10.17 10.50
N GLN A 37 -5.69 -10.09 10.25
CA GLN A 37 -6.42 -11.16 9.57
C GLN A 37 -5.98 -11.28 8.11
N LEU A 38 -5.84 -10.15 7.41
CA LEU A 38 -5.38 -10.12 6.01
C LEU A 38 -3.99 -10.75 5.85
N LEU A 39 -3.03 -10.38 6.70
CA LEU A 39 -1.65 -10.87 6.64
C LEU A 39 -1.51 -12.41 6.81
N ARG A 40 -2.57 -13.12 7.20
CA ARG A 40 -2.58 -14.60 7.26
C ARG A 40 -2.92 -15.28 5.93
N SER A 41 -3.37 -14.51 4.94
CA SER A 41 -3.67 -15.04 3.60
C SER A 41 -2.38 -15.36 2.85
N GLU A 42 -2.37 -16.51 2.18
CA GLU A 42 -1.26 -16.93 1.30
C GLU A 42 -1.09 -16.03 0.07
N GLN A 43 -2.12 -15.26 -0.30
CA GLN A 43 -2.04 -14.30 -1.40
C GLN A 43 -1.37 -12.99 -1.00
N VAL A 44 -1.08 -12.77 0.28
CA VAL A 44 -0.50 -11.53 0.79
C VAL A 44 1.00 -11.67 0.98
N LYS A 45 1.75 -10.74 0.38
CA LYS A 45 3.17 -10.55 0.59
C LYS A 45 3.42 -9.20 1.25
N VAL A 46 4.16 -9.20 2.35
CA VAL A 46 4.73 -7.97 2.89
C VAL A 46 5.99 -7.62 2.10
N VAL A 47 6.05 -6.40 1.58
CA VAL A 47 7.21 -5.87 0.85
C VAL A 47 8.06 -5.05 1.81
N GLU A 48 9.33 -5.39 1.92
CA GLU A 48 10.26 -4.73 2.83
C GLU A 48 10.52 -3.28 2.43
N LEU A 49 10.54 -2.36 3.41
CA LEU A 49 10.98 -0.99 3.24
C LEU A 49 12.46 -0.89 3.65
N ASP A 50 13.34 -1.31 2.76
CA ASP A 50 14.80 -1.25 2.94
C ASP A 50 15.36 0.16 2.69
N GLU A 51 16.68 0.33 2.85
CA GLU A 51 17.34 1.63 2.65
C GLU A 51 17.09 2.21 1.25
N LEU A 52 17.11 1.37 0.21
CA LEU A 52 16.93 1.82 -1.17
C LEU A 52 15.51 2.35 -1.39
N ARG A 53 14.50 1.58 -0.96
CA ARG A 53 13.10 1.99 -1.06
C ARG A 53 12.79 3.21 -0.19
N ALA A 54 13.39 3.31 0.99
CA ALA A 54 13.24 4.48 1.85
C ALA A 54 13.79 5.76 1.20
N ARG A 55 14.98 5.68 0.57
CA ARG A 55 15.55 6.80 -0.20
C ARG A 55 14.66 7.17 -1.38
N ALA A 56 14.17 6.19 -2.13
CA ALA A 56 13.26 6.42 -3.26
C ALA A 56 11.95 7.10 -2.82
N ALA A 57 11.36 6.66 -1.70
CA ALA A 57 10.17 7.30 -1.13
C ALA A 57 10.44 8.77 -0.78
N GLY A 58 11.59 9.07 -0.15
CA GLY A 58 11.99 10.45 0.15
C GLY A 58 12.17 11.31 -1.11
N VAL A 59 12.77 10.78 -2.17
CA VAL A 59 12.89 11.48 -3.46
C VAL A 59 11.52 11.76 -4.06
N LEU A 60 10.62 10.77 -4.08
CA LEU A 60 9.26 10.94 -4.59
C LEU A 60 8.50 12.01 -3.81
N CYS A 61 8.58 12.00 -2.48
CA CYS A 61 7.99 13.04 -1.64
C CYS A 61 8.54 14.43 -2.00
N GLY A 62 9.86 14.57 -2.12
CA GLY A 62 10.48 15.84 -2.50
C GLY A 62 10.06 16.35 -3.88
N GLN A 63 9.88 15.45 -4.86
CA GLN A 63 9.43 15.79 -6.21
C GLN A 63 7.96 16.20 -6.27
N THR A 64 7.13 15.61 -5.42
CA THR A 64 5.66 15.79 -5.41
C THR A 64 5.20 16.83 -4.40
N GLY A 65 6.11 17.37 -3.57
CA GLY A 65 5.77 18.31 -2.51
C GLY A 65 4.96 17.68 -1.38
N THR A 66 5.07 16.37 -1.18
CA THR A 66 4.39 15.62 -0.12
C THR A 66 5.38 15.23 0.98
N SER A 67 4.89 14.72 2.11
CA SER A 67 5.72 14.36 3.27
C SER A 67 5.44 12.98 3.86
N ASP A 68 4.36 12.31 3.45
CA ASP A 68 4.05 10.97 3.95
C ASP A 68 4.88 9.91 3.19
N LEU A 69 5.96 9.46 3.83
CA LEU A 69 6.83 8.41 3.30
C LEU A 69 6.13 7.06 3.14
N ILE A 70 5.08 6.79 3.93
CA ILE A 70 4.37 5.52 3.84
C ILE A 70 3.51 5.51 2.59
N ASP A 71 2.81 6.61 2.30
CA ASP A 71 2.05 6.75 1.04
C ASP A 71 2.98 6.68 -0.18
N ALA A 72 4.15 7.33 -0.12
CA ALA A 72 5.15 7.21 -1.18
C ALA A 72 5.66 5.76 -1.33
N SER A 73 5.84 5.03 -0.23
CA SER A 73 6.22 3.61 -0.28
C SER A 73 5.15 2.72 -0.90
N VAL A 74 3.86 3.06 -0.74
CA VAL A 74 2.74 2.36 -1.41
C VAL A 74 2.81 2.55 -2.91
N VAL A 75 3.00 3.78 -3.36
CA VAL A 75 3.11 4.11 -4.80
C VAL A 75 4.30 3.38 -5.45
N LEU A 76 5.47 3.45 -4.82
CA LEU A 76 6.67 2.76 -5.33
C LEU A 76 6.48 1.24 -5.33
N CYS A 77 5.89 0.68 -4.27
CA CYS A 77 5.57 -0.74 -4.22
C CYS A 77 4.63 -1.15 -5.35
N ALA A 78 3.56 -0.39 -5.64
CA ALA A 78 2.65 -0.68 -6.73
C ALA A 78 3.40 -0.75 -8.08
N ARG A 79 4.23 0.26 -8.36
CA ARG A 79 5.04 0.31 -9.58
C ARG A 79 6.06 -0.82 -9.68
N GLU A 80 6.77 -1.12 -8.60
CA GLU A 80 7.76 -2.21 -8.55
C GLU A 80 7.15 -3.59 -8.76
N GLN A 81 5.92 -3.82 -8.28
CA GLN A 81 5.21 -5.08 -8.48
C GLN A 81 4.52 -5.17 -9.85
N GLY A 82 4.67 -4.16 -10.71
CA GLY A 82 4.00 -4.09 -12.01
C GLY A 82 2.48 -3.95 -11.89
N GLY A 83 1.99 -3.45 -10.76
CA GLY A 83 0.58 -3.23 -10.48
C GLY A 83 0.16 -1.79 -10.71
N ASP A 84 -1.05 -1.61 -11.26
CA ASP A 84 -1.64 -0.29 -11.46
C ASP A 84 -2.75 0.01 -10.45
N LEU A 85 -3.17 -0.95 -9.62
CA LEU A 85 -4.25 -0.79 -8.65
C LEU A 85 -3.72 -0.57 -7.23
N VAL A 86 -4.09 0.56 -6.62
CA VAL A 86 -3.89 0.82 -5.19
C VAL A 86 -5.23 0.90 -4.47
N VAL A 87 -5.30 0.24 -3.32
CA VAL A 87 -6.46 0.22 -2.44
C VAL A 87 -6.16 1.12 -1.26
N THR A 88 -6.92 2.19 -1.07
CA THR A 88 -6.65 3.21 -0.06
C THR A 88 -7.95 3.81 0.48
N SER A 89 -7.97 4.26 1.74
CA SER A 89 -9.09 5.05 2.27
C SER A 89 -8.99 6.53 1.92
N ASP A 90 -7.84 6.98 1.40
CA ASP A 90 -7.61 8.35 0.97
C ASP A 90 -6.94 8.34 -0.42
N PRO A 91 -7.73 8.42 -1.51
CA PRO A 91 -7.19 8.39 -2.85
C PRO A 91 -6.54 9.72 -3.26
N ASP A 92 -6.86 10.83 -2.60
CA ASP A 92 -6.33 12.14 -2.98
C ASP A 92 -4.86 12.27 -2.61
N ASP A 93 -4.44 11.70 -1.49
CA ASP A 93 -3.03 11.66 -1.10
C ASP A 93 -2.19 10.80 -2.06
N ILE A 94 -2.72 9.66 -2.50
CA ILE A 94 -2.04 8.83 -3.51
C ILE A 94 -1.97 9.52 -4.88
N ARG A 95 -3.02 10.24 -5.30
CA ARG A 95 -3.01 10.97 -6.58
C ARG A 95 -1.95 12.07 -6.64
N LYS A 96 -1.64 12.71 -5.50
CA LYS A 96 -0.55 13.72 -5.45
C LYS A 96 0.81 13.09 -5.73
N LEU A 97 0.99 11.83 -5.36
CA LEU A 97 2.22 11.08 -5.56
C LEU A 97 2.32 10.48 -6.96
N ASP A 98 1.22 9.92 -7.47
CA ASP A 98 1.14 9.32 -8.80
C ASP A 98 -0.30 9.33 -9.33
N ALA A 99 -0.57 10.24 -10.25
CA ALA A 99 -1.88 10.42 -10.86
C ALA A 99 -2.26 9.33 -11.88
N GLN A 100 -1.33 8.45 -12.27
CA GLN A 100 -1.57 7.40 -13.24
C GLN A 100 -2.01 6.07 -12.60
N LEU A 101 -1.98 5.96 -11.28
CA LEU A 101 -2.48 4.77 -10.58
C LEU A 101 -4.02 4.70 -10.65
N THR A 102 -4.53 3.50 -10.88
CA THR A 102 -5.94 3.18 -10.64
C THR A 102 -6.16 3.05 -9.14
N LEU A 103 -7.14 3.76 -8.60
CA LEU A 103 -7.40 3.79 -7.16
C LEU A 103 -8.76 3.17 -6.85
N HIS A 104 -8.80 2.32 -5.83
CA HIS A 104 -10.04 1.79 -5.26
C HIS A 104 -10.18 2.25 -3.81
N GLU A 105 -11.22 3.04 -3.55
CA GLU A 105 -11.51 3.59 -2.23
C GLU A 105 -12.25 2.57 -1.34
N VAL A 106 -11.90 2.50 -0.06
CA VAL A 106 -12.43 1.50 0.91
C VAL A 106 -12.87 2.04 2.25
#